data_AF-A0A921AXW5-F1
#
_entry.id   AF-A0A921AXW5-F1
#
_cell.length_a   1.000
_cell.length_b   1.000
_cell.length_c   1.000
_cell.angle_alpha   90.00
_cell.angle_beta   90.00
_cell.angle_gamma   90.00
#
_symmetry.space_group_name_H-M   'P 1'
#
loop_
_entity.id
_entity.type
_entity.pdbx_description
1 polymer ?
#
loop_
_entity_poly.entity_id
_entity_poly.type
_entity_poly.pdbx_seq_one_letter_code
_entity_poly.pdbx_strand_id
1 'polypeptide(L)'
;MADPKSEAAIEKLRADMDALDDEILALVRRRFNLSRRIMTDQHRYGMPVEVFSHDREQQTIDRLKKLNDESDCPMRGAHIGNIWQMIFSCTRVGW
;
A
#
# COMPACT_ATOMS: atom_id res chain seq x y z
N MET A 1 -20.21 7.04 -33.22
CA MET A 1 -20.08 8.00 -32.11
C MET A 1 -20.60 7.32 -30.87
N ALA A 2 -19.86 7.36 -29.75
CA ALA A 2 -20.32 6.79 -28.49
C ALA A 2 -21.55 7.56 -27.98
N ASP A 3 -22.43 6.89 -27.22
CA ASP A 3 -23.58 7.54 -26.59
C ASP A 3 -23.08 8.57 -25.55
N PRO A 4 -23.44 9.86 -25.65
CA PRO A 4 -23.04 10.87 -24.67
C PRO A 4 -23.36 10.49 -23.21
N LYS A 5 -24.40 9.66 -22.99
CA LYS A 5 -24.71 9.14 -21.65
C LYS A 5 -23.69 8.13 -21.14
N SER A 6 -23.12 7.31 -22.02
CA SER A 6 -22.07 6.36 -21.63
C SER A 6 -20.76 7.07 -21.36
N GLU A 7 -20.45 8.13 -22.11
CA GLU A 7 -19.28 8.98 -21.85
C GLU A 7 -19.36 9.67 -20.48
N ALA A 8 -20.51 10.27 -20.15
CA ALA A 8 -20.72 10.90 -18.84
C ALA A 8 -20.65 9.89 -17.67
N ALA A 9 -21.13 8.66 -17.86
CA ALA A 9 -21.06 7.62 -16.84
C ALA A 9 -19.61 7.14 -16.60
N ILE A 10 -18.82 6.98 -17.67
CA ILE A 10 -17.40 6.61 -17.56
C ILE A 10 -16.62 7.73 -16.88
N GLU A 11 -16.89 8.99 -17.22
CA GLU A 11 -16.17 10.12 -16.62
C GLU A 11 -16.45 10.25 -15.12
N LYS A 12 -17.69 9.97 -14.70
CA LYS A 12 -18.00 9.88 -13.27
C LYS A 12 -17.17 8.80 -12.57
N LEU A 13 -17.07 7.61 -13.15
CA LEU A 13 -16.27 6.52 -12.56
C LEU A 13 -14.78 6.89 -12.46
N ARG A 14 -14.25 7.65 -13.42
CA ARG A 14 -12.87 8.15 -13.35
C ARG A 14 -12.67 9.15 -12.21
N ALA A 15 -13.60 10.09 -12.04
CA ALA A 15 -13.55 11.02 -10.91
C ALA A 15 -13.63 10.28 -9.55
N ASP A 16 -14.45 9.23 -9.47
CA ASP A 16 -14.53 8.37 -8.29
C ASP A 16 -13.19 7.61 -8.06
N MET A 17 -12.50 7.18 -9.12
CA MET A 17 -11.15 6.59 -9.04
C MET A 17 -10.10 7.60 -8.58
N ASP A 18 -10.10 8.82 -9.12
CA ASP A 18 -9.13 9.86 -8.76
C ASP A 18 -9.23 10.19 -7.26
N ALA A 19 -10.46 10.29 -6.73
CA ALA A 19 -10.69 10.51 -5.31
C ALA A 19 -10.17 9.34 -4.44
N LEU A 20 -10.37 8.10 -4.90
CA LEU A 20 -9.82 6.92 -4.22
C LEU A 20 -8.29 6.89 -4.26
N ASP A 21 -7.68 7.28 -5.38
CA ASP A 21 -6.22 7.34 -5.54
C ASP A 21 -5.60 8.38 -4.58
N ASP A 22 -6.26 9.52 -4.38
CA ASP A 22 -5.86 10.51 -3.37
C ASP A 22 -5.88 9.92 -1.94
N GLU A 23 -6.91 9.14 -1.60
CA GLU A 23 -7.00 8.45 -0.31
C GLU A 23 -5.90 7.39 -0.15
N ILE A 24 -5.64 6.59 -1.19
CA ILE A 24 -4.57 5.59 -1.22
C ILE A 24 -3.22 6.28 -0.98
N LEU A 25 -2.95 7.39 -1.66
CA LEU A 25 -1.71 8.14 -1.49
C LEU A 25 -1.55 8.67 -0.06
N ALA A 26 -2.61 9.21 0.54
CA ALA A 26 -2.61 9.67 1.93
C ALA A 26 -2.31 8.52 2.91
N LEU A 27 -2.91 7.34 2.70
CA LEU A 27 -2.68 6.14 3.51
C LEU A 27 -1.24 5.62 3.37
N VAL A 28 -0.70 5.59 2.15
CA VAL A 28 0.70 5.19 1.91
C VAL A 28 1.66 6.15 2.60
N ARG A 29 1.44 7.47 2.52
CA ARG A 29 2.24 8.47 3.25
C ARG A 29 2.18 8.28 4.77
N ARG A 30 0.99 8.02 5.31
CA ARG A 30 0.82 7.75 6.75
C ARG A 30 1.58 6.49 7.17
N ARG A 31 1.49 5.42 6.37
CA ARG A 31 2.24 4.18 6.61
C ARG A 31 3.75 4.41 6.58
N PHE A 32 4.24 5.19 5.62
CA PHE A 32 5.65 5.58 5.51
C PHE A 32 6.14 6.33 6.76
N ASN A 33 5.34 7.28 7.27
CA ASN A 33 5.69 8.00 8.50
C ASN A 33 5.77 7.10 9.74
N LEU A 34 4.93 6.06 9.82
CA LEU A 34 5.02 5.06 10.89
C LEU A 34 6.33 4.27 10.80
N SER A 35 6.73 3.84 9.60
CA SER A 35 8.02 3.18 9.39
C SER A 35 9.19 4.06 9.86
N ARG A 36 9.20 5.36 9.51
CA ARG A 36 10.25 6.30 9.99
C ARG A 36 10.26 6.45 11.51
N ARG A 37 9.09 6.49 12.14
CA ARG A 37 8.98 6.58 13.60
C ARG A 37 9.52 5.33 14.29
N ILE A 38 9.22 4.14 13.76
CA ILE A 38 9.77 2.87 14.26
C ILE A 38 11.30 2.91 14.26
N MET A 39 11.92 3.37 13.17
CA MET A 39 13.39 3.51 13.09
C MET A 39 13.95 4.51 14.09
N THR A 40 13.29 5.67 14.20
CA THR A 40 13.68 6.71 15.14
C THR A 40 13.65 6.19 16.57
N ASP A 41 12.60 5.45 16.93
CA ASP A 41 12.45 4.83 18.24
C ASP A 41 13.48 3.70 18.45
N GLN A 42 13.71 2.83 17.45
CA GLN A 42 14.76 1.80 17.52
C GLN A 42 16.13 2.41 17.79
N HIS A 43 16.50 3.45 17.04
CA HIS A 43 17.73 4.20 17.23
C HIS A 43 17.81 4.82 18.64
N ARG A 44 16.72 5.46 19.09
CA ARG A 44 16.62 6.07 20.42
C ARG A 44 16.83 5.06 21.56
N TYR A 45 16.36 3.83 21.39
CA TYR A 45 16.46 2.77 22.39
C TYR A 45 17.71 1.87 22.22
N GLY A 46 18.64 2.22 21.32
CA GLY A 46 19.84 1.43 21.06
C GLY A 46 19.58 0.06 20.43
N MET A 47 18.40 -0.11 19.82
CA MET A 47 18.03 -1.30 19.07
C MET A 47 18.61 -1.22 17.65
N PRO A 48 18.82 -2.37 16.97
CA PRO A 48 19.11 -2.37 15.54
C PRO A 48 18.04 -1.58 14.78
N VAL A 49 18.47 -0.64 13.93
CA VAL A 49 17.57 0.17 13.10
C VAL A 49 17.16 -0.67 11.89
N GLU A 50 16.16 -1.52 12.10
CA GLU A 50 15.62 -2.43 11.10
C GLU A 50 14.08 -2.43 11.20
N VAL A 51 13.41 -1.69 10.31
CA VAL A 51 11.93 -1.65 10.29
C VAL A 51 11.35 -2.95 9.76
N PHE A 52 12.04 -3.54 8.79
CA PHE A 52 11.52 -4.61 7.97
C PHE A 52 12.62 -5.63 7.71
N SER A 53 12.78 -6.54 8.67
CA SER A 53 13.45 -7.80 8.37
C SER A 53 12.67 -8.57 7.31
N HIS A 54 13.36 -9.43 6.55
CA HIS A 54 12.74 -10.24 5.51
C HIS A 54 11.52 -11.01 6.03
N ASP A 55 11.65 -11.59 7.23
CA ASP A 55 10.57 -12.33 7.90
C ASP A 55 9.35 -11.44 8.19
N ARG A 56 9.57 -10.19 8.65
CA ARG A 56 8.48 -9.28 8.97
C ARG A 56 7.70 -8.83 7.73
N GLU A 57 8.40 -8.65 6.62
CA GLU A 57 7.77 -8.34 5.33
C GLU A 57 6.93 -9.51 4.85
N GLN A 58 7.48 -10.72 4.90
CA GLN A 58 6.77 -11.92 4.46
C GLN A 58 5.51 -12.16 5.29
N GLN A 59 5.59 -12.06 6.62
CA GLN A 59 4.43 -12.13 7.50
C GLN A 59 3.34 -11.11 7.15
N THR A 60 3.75 -9.89 6.79
CA THR A 60 2.82 -8.84 6.42
C THR A 60 2.13 -9.17 5.09
N ILE A 61 2.89 -9.62 4.09
CA ILE A 61 2.36 -10.02 2.78
C ILE A 61 1.40 -11.21 2.93
N ASP A 62 1.76 -12.23 3.72
CA ASP A 62 0.92 -13.42 3.89
C ASP A 62 -0.40 -13.09 4.60
N ARG A 63 -0.36 -12.23 5.62
CA ARG A 63 -1.58 -11.70 6.25
C ARG A 63 -2.47 -10.96 5.23
N LEU A 64 -1.88 -10.15 4.35
CA LEU A 64 -2.64 -9.38 3.37
C LEU A 64 -3.21 -10.24 2.25
N LYS A 65 -2.49 -11.28 1.82
CA LYS A 65 -3.01 -12.28 0.88
C LYS A 65 -4.24 -12.97 1.46
N LYS A 66 -4.17 -13.39 2.73
CA LYS A 66 -5.34 -13.99 3.41
C LYS A 66 -6.54 -13.04 3.44
N LEU A 67 -6.33 -11.78 3.80
CA LEU A 67 -7.41 -10.78 3.79
C LEU A 67 -7.98 -10.53 2.38
N ASN A 68 -7.12 -10.53 1.36
CA ASN A 68 -7.55 -10.41 -0.03
C ASN A 68 -8.41 -11.59 -0.47
N ASP A 69 -8.04 -12.82 -0.08
CA ASP A 69 -8.78 -14.03 -0.43
C ASP A 69 -10.18 -14.09 0.22
N GLU A 70 -10.38 -13.36 1.31
CA GLU A 70 -11.68 -13.21 2.01
C GLU A 70 -12.56 -12.09 1.41
N SER A 71 -12.08 -11.34 0.41
CA SER A 71 -12.81 -10.21 -0.18
C SER A 71 -13.76 -10.61 -1.33
N ASP A 72 -14.79 -9.80 -1.59
CA ASP A 72 -15.76 -10.04 -2.66
C ASP A 72 -15.14 -9.95 -4.08
N CYS A 73 -13.98 -9.30 -4.21
CA CYS A 73 -13.25 -9.16 -5.47
C CYS A 73 -11.74 -9.35 -5.25
N PRO A 74 -11.28 -10.61 -5.08
CA PRO A 74 -9.89 -10.89 -4.74
C PRO A 74 -8.98 -10.59 -5.93
N MET A 75 -7.88 -9.87 -5.67
CA MET A 75 -6.78 -9.74 -6.62
C MET A 75 -5.95 -11.02 -6.65
N ARG A 76 -5.17 -11.22 -7.72
CA ARG A 76 -4.15 -12.28 -7.73
C ARG A 76 -3.15 -12.03 -6.59
N GLY A 77 -2.90 -13.04 -5.76
CA GLY A 77 -1.98 -12.92 -4.62
C GLY A 77 -0.56 -12.45 -4.99
N ALA A 78 -0.10 -12.70 -6.22
CA ALA A 78 1.15 -12.15 -6.75
C ALA A 78 1.14 -10.62 -6.84
N HIS A 79 0.00 -10.01 -7.18
CA HIS A 79 -0.13 -8.55 -7.24
C HIS A 79 -0.04 -7.92 -5.83
N ILE A 80 -0.63 -8.55 -4.82
CA ILE A 80 -0.50 -8.11 -3.42
C ILE A 80 0.98 -8.11 -2.99
N GLY A 81 1.71 -9.18 -3.31
CA GLY A 81 3.15 -9.27 -3.04
C GLY A 81 3.93 -8.13 -3.71
N ASN A 82 3.72 -7.91 -5.01
CA ASN A 82 4.43 -6.89 -5.77
C ASN A 82 4.15 -5.46 -5.26
N ILE A 83 2.88 -5.13 -4.99
CA ILE A 83 2.49 -3.81 -4.48
C ILE A 83 3.16 -3.56 -3.13
N TRP A 84 3.11 -4.53 -2.20
CA TRP A 84 3.68 -4.33 -0.87
C TRP A 84 5.20 -4.29 -0.88
N GLN A 85 5.86 -5.07 -1.74
CA GLN A 85 7.31 -4.95 -1.95
C GLN A 85 7.73 -3.55 -2.41
N MET A 86 6.95 -2.92 -3.30
CA MET A 86 7.19 -1.53 -3.69
C MET A 86 6.96 -0.54 -2.55
N ILE A 87 5.90 -0.73 -1.75
CA ILE A 87 5.65 0.11 -0.58
C ILE A 87 6.79 -0.03 0.45
N PHE A 88 7.30 -1.25 0.67
CA PHE A 88 8.44 -1.47 1.56
C PHE A 88 9.72 -0.84 1.00
N SER A 89 9.98 -0.95 -0.30
CA SER A 89 11.19 -0.37 -0.90
C SER A 89 11.25 1.15 -0.72
N CYS A 90 10.12 1.85 -0.83
CA CYS A 90 10.04 3.29 -0.54
C CYS A 90 10.50 3.65 0.88
N THR A 91 10.33 2.76 1.87
CA THR A 91 10.75 3.00 3.27
C THR A 91 12.23 2.71 3.54
N ARG A 92 12.95 2.07 2.60
CA ARG A 92 14.37 1.72 2.74
C ARG A 92 15.31 2.82 2.25
N VAL A 93 14.88 3.59 1.24
CA VAL A 93 15.64 4.71 0.66
C VAL A 93 15.28 5.99 1.41
N GLY A 94 16.03 6.32 2.47
CA GLY A 94 15.73 7.53 3.24
C GLY A 94 16.51 7.73 4.54
N TRP A 95 17.72 7.18 4.64
CA TRP A 95 18.71 7.57 5.65
C TRP A 95 19.93 8.14 4.95
#